data_AF-A0A820HXA4-F1
#
_entry.id   AF-A0A820HXA4-F1
#
_cell.length_a   1.000
_cell.length_b   1.000
_cell.length_c   1.000
_cell.angle_alpha   90.00
_cell.angle_beta   90.00
_cell.angle_gamma   90.00
#
_symmetry.space_group_name_H-M   'P 1'
#
loop_
_entity.id
_entity.type
_entity.pdbx_description
1 polymer ?
#
loop_
_entity_poly.entity_id
_entity_poly.type
_entity_poly.pdbx_seq_one_letter_code
_entity_poly.pdbx_strand_id
1 'polypeptide(L)'
;MKFLEAVGALSSTSERTLNPLRAFTICCKIWNHADVLYKFVRDRQDGSDVDIDLEIDQSSNRSLSTKTRSNSRLNLMNRSSPISSPQTMNMNNPFEPQQMSTYSVEKKEFDYDFANSILNSYITGQLSSGIKFEVALTIIDLSVQVGDKVLLFSQSLLTLNKLEEFLSQRQIPNTKQKWEKNNTYYRLDGSTSGLERERLINAFNAPNSNAKLFLIST
;
A
#
# COMPACT_ATOMS: atom_id res chain seq x y z
N MET A 1 11.35 10.61 -20.68
CA MET A 1 12.54 11.11 -19.94
C MET A 1 12.12 11.82 -18.65
N LYS A 2 11.24 12.84 -18.69
CA LYS A 2 10.82 13.60 -17.50
C LYS A 2 10.31 12.76 -16.31
N PHE A 3 9.53 11.70 -16.54
CA PHE A 3 9.11 10.79 -15.46
C PHE A 3 10.31 10.12 -14.77
N LEU A 4 11.29 9.63 -15.53
CA LEU A 4 12.46 8.93 -15.00
C LEU A 4 13.41 9.89 -14.26
N GLU A 5 13.48 11.16 -14.70
CA GLU A 5 14.16 12.25 -13.99
C GLU A 5 13.46 12.58 -12.67
N ALA A 6 12.13 12.75 -12.71
CA ALA A 6 11.32 13.08 -11.54
C ALA A 6 11.39 12.00 -10.44
N VAL A 7 11.38 10.72 -10.82
CA VAL A 7 11.48 9.60 -9.86
C VAL A 7 12.90 9.35 -9.34
N GLY A 8 13.86 10.21 -9.68
CA GLY A 8 15.27 10.02 -9.33
C GLY A 8 15.85 8.73 -9.90
N ALA A 9 15.21 8.17 -10.94
CA ALA A 9 15.74 7.04 -11.68
C ALA A 9 16.78 7.49 -12.71
N LEU A 10 16.87 8.78 -13.04
CA LEU A 10 17.98 9.34 -13.81
C LEU A 10 18.78 10.28 -12.90
N SER A 11 20.06 9.99 -12.71
CA SER A 11 20.99 10.88 -12.01
C SER A 11 21.39 12.05 -12.92
N SER A 12 21.57 13.24 -12.32
CA SER A 12 21.99 14.46 -13.04
C SER A 12 23.51 14.57 -13.23
N THR A 13 24.27 13.52 -12.92
CA THR A 13 25.73 13.48 -13.09
C THR A 13 26.09 12.88 -14.46
N SER A 14 27.28 13.19 -14.97
CA SER A 14 27.80 12.89 -16.31
C SER A 14 27.69 11.42 -16.78
N GLU A 15 27.36 10.48 -15.91
CA GLU A 15 26.87 9.14 -16.27
C GLU A 15 25.38 9.04 -15.96
N ARG A 16 24.54 9.06 -17.00
CA ARG A 16 23.10 8.76 -16.91
C ARG A 16 22.90 7.30 -16.49
N THR A 17 23.07 7.03 -15.21
CA THR A 17 22.80 5.71 -14.63
C THR A 17 21.33 5.65 -14.28
N LEU A 18 20.61 4.79 -15.00
CA LEU A 18 19.20 4.52 -14.73
C LEU A 18 19.07 3.70 -13.45
N ASN A 19 18.15 4.03 -12.54
CA ASN A 19 17.70 3.14 -11.47
C ASN A 19 16.37 2.49 -11.88
N PRO A 20 16.40 1.42 -12.71
CA PRO A 20 15.19 0.79 -13.24
C PRO A 20 14.34 0.16 -12.12
N LEU A 21 14.95 -0.26 -11.01
CA LEU A 21 14.23 -0.83 -9.87
C LEU A 21 13.35 0.23 -9.19
N ARG A 22 13.86 1.45 -8.99
CA ARG A 22 13.06 2.57 -8.46
C ARG A 22 11.90 2.92 -9.38
N ALA A 23 12.17 3.07 -10.69
CA ALA A 23 11.13 3.38 -11.67
C ALA A 23 10.06 2.27 -11.72
N PHE A 24 10.46 1.01 -11.75
CA PHE A 24 9.56 -0.14 -11.75
C PHE A 24 8.66 -0.16 -10.51
N THR A 25 9.24 -0.01 -9.31
CA THR A 25 8.49 -0.01 -8.05
C THR A 25 7.42 1.10 -8.02
N ILE A 26 7.75 2.29 -8.51
CA ILE A 26 6.80 3.40 -8.58
C ILE A 26 5.69 3.09 -9.59
N CYS A 27 6.06 2.63 -10.79
CA CYS A 27 5.09 2.20 -11.80
C CYS A 27 4.12 1.15 -11.25
N CYS A 28 4.59 0.16 -10.49
CA CYS A 28 3.73 -0.86 -9.89
C CYS A 28 2.64 -0.27 -8.98
N LYS A 29 2.89 0.90 -8.36
CA LYS A 29 1.93 1.58 -7.47
C LYS A 29 0.94 2.47 -8.21
N ILE A 30 1.34 3.12 -9.29
CA ILE A 30 0.51 4.11 -10.01
C ILE A 30 -0.13 3.58 -11.30
N TRP A 31 0.40 2.52 -11.89
CA TRP A 31 0.02 2.06 -13.24
C TRP A 31 -1.32 1.34 -13.29
N ASN A 32 -1.86 0.89 -12.14
CA ASN A 32 -3.12 0.18 -12.15
C ASN A 32 -4.27 1.09 -12.64
N HIS A 33 -4.24 2.39 -12.34
CA HIS A 33 -5.18 3.39 -12.86
C HIS A 33 -4.61 4.81 -12.76
N ALA A 34 -4.73 5.62 -13.81
CA ALA A 34 -4.18 6.98 -13.84
C ALA A 34 -4.78 7.93 -12.76
N ASP A 35 -6.02 7.68 -12.31
CA ASP A 35 -6.61 8.35 -11.13
C ASP A 35 -5.73 8.30 -9.88
N VAL A 36 -4.94 7.23 -9.68
CA VAL A 36 -4.07 7.12 -8.51
C VAL A 36 -2.99 8.20 -8.56
N LEU A 37 -2.39 8.40 -9.73
CA LEU A 37 -1.42 9.48 -9.95
C LEU A 37 -2.10 10.85 -9.88
N TYR A 38 -3.29 11.01 -10.46
CA TYR A 38 -4.04 12.27 -10.42
C TYR A 38 -4.36 12.70 -8.99
N LYS A 39 -4.94 11.80 -8.20
CA LYS A 39 -5.28 12.05 -6.80
C LYS A 39 -4.04 12.47 -6.02
N PHE A 40 -2.94 11.73 -6.17
CA PHE A 40 -1.69 12.05 -5.50
C PHE A 40 -1.17 13.45 -5.83
N VAL A 41 -1.17 13.83 -7.12
CA VAL A 41 -0.68 15.15 -7.55
C VAL A 41 -1.55 16.29 -7.01
N ARG A 42 -2.87 16.10 -6.91
CA ARG A 42 -3.80 17.10 -6.36
C ARG A 42 -3.75 17.18 -4.84
N ASP A 43 -3.77 16.05 -4.15
CA ASP A 43 -3.69 15.97 -2.69
C ASP A 43 -2.42 16.68 -2.16
N ARG A 44 -1.31 16.60 -2.92
CA ARG A 44 -0.06 17.33 -2.61
C ARG A 44 -0.17 18.84 -2.83
N GLN A 45 -0.85 19.29 -3.88
CA GLN A 45 -1.09 20.72 -4.15
C GLN A 45 -1.93 21.35 -3.03
N ASP A 46 -2.85 20.58 -2.45
CA ASP A 46 -3.72 20.99 -1.35
C ASP A 46 -3.04 20.88 0.03
N GLY A 47 -1.77 20.47 0.10
CA GLY A 47 -0.99 20.37 1.33
C GLY A 47 -1.35 19.17 2.22
N SER A 48 -2.03 18.15 1.67
CA SER A 48 -2.31 16.92 2.40
C SER A 48 -1.16 15.92 2.23
N ASP A 49 -0.66 15.41 3.36
CA ASP A 49 0.39 14.39 3.42
C ASP A 49 -0.21 13.01 3.09
N VAL A 50 -0.49 12.77 1.81
CA VAL A 50 -0.74 11.41 1.31
C VAL A 50 0.61 10.79 0.98
N ASP A 51 1.21 10.08 1.94
CA ASP A 51 2.36 9.22 1.64
C ASP A 51 1.84 8.09 0.73
N ILE A 52 2.12 8.18 -0.58
CA ILE A 52 2.51 6.94 -1.26
C ILE A 52 3.73 6.54 -0.48
N ASP A 53 3.59 5.54 0.38
CA ASP A 53 4.68 4.94 1.11
C ASP A 53 5.68 4.43 0.07
N LEU A 54 6.55 5.32 -0.40
CA LEU A 54 7.54 5.13 -1.47
C LEU A 54 8.78 4.45 -0.90
N GLU A 55 8.73 4.04 0.36
CA GLU A 55 9.74 3.17 0.95
C GLU A 55 9.79 1.89 0.12
N ILE A 56 10.97 1.70 -0.47
CA ILE A 56 11.36 0.46 -1.10
C ILE A 56 11.71 -0.43 0.10
N ASP A 57 10.96 -1.51 0.31
CA ASP A 57 11.42 -2.60 1.15
C ASP A 57 12.72 -3.17 0.55
N GLN A 58 13.86 -2.55 0.88
CA GLN A 58 15.20 -3.05 0.57
C GLN A 58 15.76 -3.94 1.68
N SER A 59 14.94 -4.35 2.65
CA SER A 59 15.39 -5.21 3.74
C SER A 59 14.56 -6.49 3.79
N SER A 60 15.00 -7.47 3.01
CA SER A 60 14.97 -8.86 3.44
C SER A 60 15.82 -9.01 4.71
N ASN A 61 15.27 -8.58 5.85
CA ASN A 61 15.64 -8.99 7.21
C ASN A 61 14.50 -8.56 8.14
N ARG A 62 13.62 -9.52 8.48
CA ARG A 62 12.65 -9.36 9.56
C ARG A 62 13.41 -9.14 10.87
N SER A 63 13.32 -7.93 11.41
CA SER A 63 13.41 -7.71 12.84
C SER A 63 12.15 -6.99 13.29
N LEU A 64 11.38 -7.72 14.10
CA LEU A 64 10.16 -7.29 14.76
C LEU A 64 10.46 -6.02 15.58
N SER A 65 9.97 -4.86 15.13
CA SER A 65 9.96 -3.64 15.95
C SER A 65 8.53 -3.35 16.40
N THR A 66 8.29 -3.67 17.67
CA THR A 66 7.09 -3.28 18.40
C THR A 66 7.09 -1.76 18.56
N LYS A 67 6.19 -1.04 17.87
CA LYS A 67 5.87 0.36 18.17
C LYS A 67 5.13 0.43 19.51
N THR A 68 5.84 0.69 20.59
CA THR A 68 5.26 1.08 21.88
C THR A 68 4.75 2.53 21.80
N ARG A 69 3.43 2.70 21.99
CA ARG A 69 2.81 4.02 22.19
C ARG A 69 3.20 4.56 23.57
N SER A 70 3.52 5.84 23.58
CA SER A 70 3.89 6.65 24.73
C SER A 70 2.75 6.90 25.73
N ASN A 71 3.13 6.80 27.01
CA ASN A 71 2.68 7.53 28.20
C ASN A 71 1.22 7.42 28.69
N SER A 72 1.04 6.60 29.73
CA SER A 72 0.20 6.93 30.88
C SER A 72 0.83 6.43 32.18
N ARG A 73 1.11 7.38 33.08
CA ARG A 73 1.66 7.22 34.43
C ARG A 73 0.86 6.24 35.28
N LEU A 74 1.51 5.26 35.89
CA LEU A 74 1.14 4.72 37.21
C LEU A 74 2.39 4.35 38.00
N ASN A 75 2.54 4.99 39.15
CA ASN A 75 3.53 4.70 40.19
C ASN A 75 3.21 3.37 40.87
N LEU A 76 4.20 2.50 41.07
CA LEU A 76 4.19 1.58 42.21
C LEU A 76 5.61 1.28 42.72
N MET A 77 5.72 1.35 44.03
CA MET A 77 6.90 1.39 44.88
C MET A 77 7.50 0.00 45.17
N ASN A 78 8.83 -0.02 45.37
CA ASN A 78 9.57 -0.77 46.40
C ASN A 78 10.03 -2.23 46.13
N ARG A 79 11.36 -2.45 45.96
CA ARG A 79 12.25 -3.16 46.92
C ARG A 79 13.69 -3.41 46.38
N SER A 80 14.65 -2.81 47.08
CA SER A 80 15.94 -3.32 47.64
C SER A 80 16.38 -4.79 47.34
N SER A 81 17.64 -5.21 47.16
CA SER A 81 19.02 -4.65 47.22
C SER A 81 20.02 -5.64 46.52
N PRO A 82 21.36 -5.66 46.73
CA PRO A 82 22.38 -5.75 45.66
C PRO A 82 23.11 -7.12 45.62
N ILE A 83 23.93 -7.42 44.58
CA ILE A 83 25.25 -8.11 44.71
C ILE A 83 25.92 -8.45 43.35
N SER A 84 27.20 -8.05 43.28
CA SER A 84 28.36 -8.65 42.60
C SER A 84 28.51 -8.68 41.06
N SER A 85 29.38 -7.79 40.59
CA SER A 85 30.23 -7.95 39.40
C SER A 85 31.38 -8.95 39.63
N PRO A 86 31.84 -9.63 38.57
CA PRO A 86 33.27 -9.89 38.38
C PRO A 86 33.83 -9.22 37.12
N GLN A 87 35.09 -8.83 37.23
CA GLN A 87 35.89 -8.07 36.28
C GLN A 87 36.29 -8.86 35.01
N THR A 88 36.17 -8.15 33.89
CA THR A 88 37.04 -8.10 32.68
C THR A 88 37.98 -9.26 32.36
N MET A 89 37.81 -9.82 31.15
CA MET A 89 38.93 -10.22 30.30
C MET A 89 38.97 -9.33 29.06
N ASN A 90 40.07 -8.58 28.97
CA ASN A 90 40.42 -7.63 27.94
C ASN A 90 40.92 -8.40 26.69
N MET A 91 40.21 -8.27 25.57
CA MET A 91 40.76 -8.61 24.25
C MET A 91 40.87 -7.32 23.44
N ASN A 92 42.12 -6.86 23.29
CA ASN A 92 42.48 -5.75 22.41
C ASN A 92 42.13 -6.12 20.96
N ASN A 93 41.00 -5.63 20.47
CA ASN A 93 40.69 -5.60 19.03
C ASN A 93 40.94 -4.18 18.52
N PRO A 94 41.89 -3.95 17.58
CA PRO A 94 42.02 -2.68 16.90
C PRO A 94 41.00 -2.63 15.77
N PHE A 95 39.75 -2.36 16.10
CA PHE A 95 38.75 -1.95 15.11
C PHE A 95 37.98 -0.78 15.70
N GLU A 96 38.39 0.43 15.33
CA GLU A 96 37.60 1.63 15.54
C GLU A 96 36.20 1.41 14.95
N PRO A 97 35.12 1.59 15.72
CA PRO A 97 33.80 1.67 15.13
C PRO A 97 33.75 2.97 14.35
N GLN A 98 33.89 2.87 13.02
CA GLN A 98 33.48 3.96 12.15
C GLN A 98 32.02 4.27 12.49
N GLN A 99 31.79 5.49 12.98
CA GLN A 99 30.45 6.01 13.20
C GLN A 99 29.72 5.86 11.87
N MET A 100 28.73 4.98 11.84
CA MET A 100 27.80 4.89 10.74
C MET A 100 27.13 6.26 10.67
N SER A 101 27.53 7.07 9.69
CA SER A 101 26.85 8.31 9.39
C SER A 101 25.39 7.95 9.27
N THR A 102 24.56 8.45 10.18
CA THR A 102 23.12 8.51 9.96
C THR A 102 22.95 9.12 8.59
N TYR A 103 22.63 8.29 7.59
CA TYR A 103 22.14 8.76 6.33
C TYR A 103 20.80 9.39 6.67
N SER A 104 20.81 10.67 7.01
CA SER A 104 19.67 11.53 6.80
C SER A 104 19.38 11.43 5.31
N VAL A 105 18.50 10.50 4.94
CA VAL A 105 17.82 10.53 3.66
C VAL A 105 17.08 11.85 3.70
N GLU A 106 17.70 12.90 3.17
CA GLU A 106 16.98 14.12 2.86
C GLU A 106 15.76 13.68 2.08
N LYS A 107 14.56 13.94 2.63
CA LYS A 107 13.28 13.68 1.99
C LYS A 107 13.23 14.67 0.81
N LYS A 108 13.97 14.37 -0.25
CA LYS A 108 14.12 15.23 -1.41
C LYS A 108 12.74 15.27 -2.03
N GLU A 109 12.14 16.44 -1.92
CA GLU A 109 10.78 16.68 -2.32
C GLU A 109 10.66 16.32 -3.81
N PHE A 110 9.83 15.31 -4.10
CA PHE A 110 9.68 14.81 -5.46
C PHE A 110 8.98 15.88 -6.30
N ASP A 111 9.61 16.30 -7.39
CA ASP A 111 9.06 17.28 -8.33
C ASP A 111 8.09 16.59 -9.31
N TYR A 112 6.80 16.93 -9.20
CA TYR A 112 5.71 16.38 -10.02
C TYR A 112 5.35 17.28 -11.22
N ASP A 113 6.14 18.29 -11.56
CA ASP A 113 5.81 19.24 -12.64
C ASP A 113 5.55 18.57 -13.99
N PHE A 114 6.24 17.46 -14.27
CA PHE A 114 5.96 16.67 -15.48
C PHE A 114 4.52 16.13 -15.47
N ALA A 115 4.02 15.68 -14.32
CA ALA A 115 2.69 15.09 -14.17
C ALA A 115 1.61 16.17 -14.32
N ASN A 116 1.83 17.36 -13.78
CA ASN A 116 0.95 18.51 -13.95
C ASN A 116 0.67 18.79 -15.43
N SER A 117 1.71 18.82 -16.26
CA SER A 117 1.56 19.07 -17.70
C SER A 117 0.71 18.01 -18.43
N ILE A 118 0.78 16.75 -18.00
CA ILE A 118 0.05 15.62 -18.61
C ILE A 118 -1.38 15.53 -18.07
N LEU A 119 -1.58 15.86 -16.79
CA LEU A 119 -2.86 15.70 -16.09
C LEU A 119 -3.81 16.89 -16.22
N ASN A 120 -3.38 18.00 -16.81
CA ASN A 120 -4.21 19.21 -16.96
C ASN A 120 -5.54 18.99 -17.72
N SER A 121 -5.60 17.99 -18.60
CA SER A 121 -6.83 17.61 -19.33
C SER A 121 -7.33 16.22 -18.97
N TYR A 122 -6.75 15.59 -17.94
CA TYR A 122 -7.13 14.25 -17.52
C TYR A 122 -8.50 14.26 -16.83
N ILE A 123 -9.36 13.32 -17.24
CA ILE A 123 -10.69 13.14 -16.67
C ILE A 123 -10.65 11.93 -15.73
N THR A 124 -10.95 12.15 -14.45
CA THR A 124 -10.96 11.09 -13.44
C THR A 124 -12.21 10.20 -13.55
N GLY A 125 -12.13 9.00 -12.97
CA GLY A 125 -13.27 8.09 -12.88
C GLY A 125 -13.58 7.30 -14.15
N GLN A 126 -12.78 7.43 -15.20
CA GLN A 126 -12.94 6.67 -16.43
C GLN A 126 -12.33 5.28 -16.29
N LEU A 127 -13.15 4.22 -16.28
CA LEU A 127 -12.67 2.84 -16.21
C LEU A 127 -11.67 2.49 -17.34
N SER A 128 -11.88 3.06 -18.54
CA SER A 128 -11.00 2.90 -19.71
C SER A 128 -9.57 3.42 -19.48
N SER A 129 -9.36 4.25 -18.45
CA SER A 129 -8.03 4.76 -18.08
C SER A 129 -7.20 3.78 -17.25
N GLY A 130 -7.75 2.60 -16.90
CA GLY A 130 -7.03 1.54 -16.20
C GLY A 130 -7.30 0.17 -16.82
N ILE A 131 -6.47 -0.24 -17.79
CA ILE A 131 -6.65 -1.50 -18.53
C ILE A 131 -6.70 -2.74 -17.62
N LYS A 132 -5.95 -2.73 -16.51
CA LYS A 132 -6.01 -3.82 -15.52
C LYS A 132 -7.37 -3.87 -14.83
N PHE A 133 -8.00 -2.74 -14.55
CA PHE A 133 -9.36 -2.69 -13.99
C PHE A 133 -10.39 -3.15 -15.02
N GLU A 134 -10.25 -2.75 -16.27
CA GLU A 134 -11.14 -3.18 -17.34
C GLU A 134 -11.10 -4.71 -17.50
N VAL A 135 -9.91 -5.29 -17.59
CA VAL A 135 -9.73 -6.75 -17.64
C VAL A 135 -10.25 -7.43 -16.36
N ALA A 136 -9.89 -6.92 -15.17
CA ALA A 136 -10.33 -7.52 -13.91
C ALA A 136 -11.86 -7.50 -13.74
N LEU A 137 -12.52 -6.38 -14.03
CA LEU A 137 -13.97 -6.27 -13.97
C LEU A 137 -14.66 -7.12 -15.04
N THR A 138 -14.06 -7.26 -16.22
CA THR A 138 -14.57 -8.17 -17.27
C THR A 138 -14.51 -9.63 -16.80
N ILE A 139 -13.40 -10.04 -16.19
CA ILE A 139 -13.28 -11.39 -15.62
C ILE A 139 -14.30 -11.59 -14.50
N ILE A 140 -14.41 -10.63 -13.57
CA ILE A 140 -15.42 -10.68 -12.49
C ILE A 140 -16.82 -10.85 -13.08
N ASP A 141 -17.16 -10.05 -14.09
CA ASP A 141 -18.49 -10.09 -14.67
C ASP A 141 -18.77 -11.45 -15.31
N LEU A 142 -17.85 -11.96 -16.13
CA LEU A 142 -18.00 -13.25 -16.80
C LEU A 142 -18.08 -14.42 -15.80
N SER A 143 -17.23 -14.44 -14.77
CA SER A 143 -17.28 -15.45 -13.72
C SER A 143 -18.63 -15.43 -13.00
N VAL A 144 -19.11 -14.25 -12.60
CA VAL A 144 -20.38 -14.13 -11.87
C VAL A 144 -21.59 -14.48 -12.73
N GLN A 145 -21.55 -14.20 -14.04
CA GLN A 145 -22.60 -14.62 -14.98
C GLN A 145 -22.76 -16.15 -15.05
N VAL A 146 -21.64 -16.89 -14.96
CA VAL A 146 -21.64 -18.37 -14.95
C VAL A 146 -21.99 -18.94 -13.57
N GLY A 147 -22.03 -18.09 -12.54
CA GLY A 147 -22.40 -18.46 -11.18
C GLY A 147 -21.22 -18.65 -10.23
N ASP A 148 -19.99 -18.39 -10.70
CA ASP A 148 -18.78 -18.51 -9.89
C ASP A 148 -18.64 -17.37 -8.87
N LYS A 149 -17.94 -17.69 -7.78
CA LYS A 149 -17.47 -16.70 -6.80
C LYS A 149 -16.02 -16.35 -7.12
N VAL A 150 -15.67 -15.07 -6.99
CA VAL A 150 -14.33 -14.56 -7.31
C VAL A 150 -13.63 -14.09 -6.03
N LEU A 151 -12.36 -14.46 -5.90
CA LEU A 151 -11.44 -13.89 -4.92
C LEU A 151 -10.44 -13.01 -5.67
N LEU A 152 -10.34 -11.74 -5.29
CA LEU A 152 -9.39 -10.80 -5.88
C LEU A 152 -8.39 -10.36 -4.83
N PHE A 153 -7.12 -10.63 -5.10
CA PHE A 153 -6.00 -10.24 -4.24
C PHE A 153 -5.30 -9.02 -4.81
N SER A 154 -4.89 -8.10 -3.94
CA SER A 154 -4.10 -6.93 -4.30
C SER A 154 -3.14 -6.55 -3.17
N GLN A 155 -1.88 -6.25 -3.50
CA GLN A 155 -0.93 -5.65 -2.56
C GLN A 155 -1.16 -4.14 -2.36
N SER A 156 -2.11 -3.54 -3.09
CA SER A 156 -2.38 -2.10 -3.04
C SER A 156 -3.79 -1.83 -2.52
N LEU A 157 -3.89 -1.21 -1.34
CA LEU A 157 -5.17 -0.74 -0.79
C LEU A 157 -5.82 0.34 -1.66
N LEU A 158 -5.01 1.21 -2.29
CA LEU A 158 -5.51 2.21 -3.24
C LEU A 158 -6.22 1.54 -4.43
N THR A 159 -5.65 0.44 -4.93
CA THR A 159 -6.28 -0.35 -5.99
C THR A 159 -7.61 -0.95 -5.53
N LEU A 160 -7.67 -1.48 -4.30
CA LEU A 160 -8.92 -2.02 -3.74
C LEU A 160 -9.98 -0.94 -3.54
N ASN A 161 -9.61 0.25 -3.03
CA ASN A 161 -10.51 1.39 -2.89
C ASN A 161 -11.09 1.80 -4.26
N LYS A 162 -10.23 1.92 -5.28
CA LYS A 162 -10.66 2.28 -6.64
C LYS A 162 -11.58 1.21 -7.25
N LEU A 163 -11.31 -0.07 -6.96
CA LEU A 163 -12.19 -1.16 -7.37
C LEU A 163 -13.57 -1.02 -6.72
N GLU A 164 -13.65 -0.73 -5.41
CA GLU A 164 -14.92 -0.49 -4.72
C GLU A 164 -15.68 0.72 -5.32
N GLU A 165 -14.98 1.79 -5.72
CA GLU A 165 -15.60 2.91 -6.44
C GLU A 165 -16.22 2.46 -7.77
N PHE A 166 -15.50 1.69 -8.59
CA PHE A 166 -16.05 1.17 -9.85
C PHE A 166 -17.20 0.19 -9.64
N LEU A 167 -17.13 -0.66 -8.62
CA LEU A 167 -18.21 -1.58 -8.27
C LEU A 167 -19.47 -0.79 -7.89
N SER A 168 -19.35 0.27 -7.09
CA SER A 168 -20.50 1.09 -6.64
C SER A 168 -21.32 1.71 -7.78
N GLN A 169 -20.70 1.89 -8.95
CA GLN A 169 -21.31 2.46 -10.15
C GLN A 169 -21.93 1.39 -11.07
N ARG A 170 -21.79 0.11 -10.73
CA ARG A 170 -22.18 -1.03 -11.58
C ARG A 170 -23.28 -1.87 -10.96
N GLN A 171 -24.00 -2.60 -11.82
CA GLN A 171 -24.90 -3.68 -11.42
C GLN A 171 -24.18 -5.02 -11.51
N ILE A 172 -24.64 -5.99 -10.72
CA ILE A 172 -24.19 -7.37 -10.83
C ILE A 172 -24.75 -7.94 -12.14
N PRO A 173 -23.92 -8.54 -12.99
CA PRO A 173 -24.36 -9.06 -14.28
C PRO A 173 -25.57 -9.98 -14.19
N ASN A 174 -26.47 -9.90 -15.18
CA ASN A 174 -27.72 -10.67 -15.25
C ASN A 174 -28.68 -10.48 -14.06
N THR A 175 -28.47 -9.44 -13.24
CA THR A 175 -29.37 -9.09 -12.13
C THR A 175 -29.72 -7.60 -12.17
N LYS A 176 -30.73 -7.20 -11.38
CA LYS A 176 -31.04 -5.78 -11.12
C LYS A 176 -30.31 -5.23 -9.88
N GLN A 177 -29.53 -6.07 -9.19
CA GLN A 177 -28.89 -5.74 -7.93
C GLN A 177 -27.59 -4.95 -8.18
N LYS A 178 -27.32 -3.95 -7.34
CA LYS A 178 -26.04 -3.22 -7.36
C LYS A 178 -24.99 -3.94 -6.53
N TRP A 179 -23.71 -3.67 -6.82
CA TRP A 179 -22.65 -4.11 -5.92
C TRP A 179 -22.72 -3.36 -4.59
N GLU A 180 -22.73 -4.10 -3.49
CA GLU A 180 -22.87 -3.55 -2.13
C GLU A 180 -21.93 -4.29 -1.17
N LYS A 181 -21.12 -3.50 -0.46
CA LYS A 181 -20.19 -4.01 0.54
C LYS A 181 -20.97 -4.65 1.69
N ASN A 182 -20.47 -5.79 2.17
CA ASN A 182 -21.09 -6.58 3.23
C ASN A 182 -22.39 -7.30 2.86
N ASN A 183 -22.79 -7.25 1.58
CA ASN A 183 -23.95 -7.98 1.05
C ASN A 183 -23.56 -8.81 -0.17
N THR A 184 -23.15 -8.14 -1.25
CA THR A 184 -22.81 -8.80 -2.53
C THR A 184 -21.30 -8.97 -2.73
N TYR A 185 -20.50 -8.27 -1.95
CA TYR A 185 -19.07 -8.51 -1.85
C TYR A 185 -18.55 -8.20 -0.44
N TYR A 186 -17.40 -8.78 -0.10
CA TYR A 186 -16.68 -8.50 1.14
C TYR A 186 -15.28 -7.98 0.86
N ARG A 187 -14.70 -7.34 1.88
CA ARG A 187 -13.31 -6.89 1.87
C ARG A 187 -12.63 -7.28 3.17
N LEU A 188 -11.44 -7.86 3.05
CA LEU A 188 -10.54 -8.17 4.15
C LEU A 188 -9.24 -7.41 3.91
N ASP A 189 -8.90 -6.53 4.84
CA ASP A 189 -7.61 -5.85 4.88
C ASP A 189 -6.99 -5.82 6.27
N GLY A 190 -5.81 -5.20 6.40
CA GLY A 190 -5.06 -5.11 7.66
C GLY A 190 -5.83 -4.44 8.82
N SER A 191 -6.89 -3.70 8.54
CA SER A 191 -7.74 -3.08 9.57
C SER A 191 -8.85 -4.01 10.08
N THR A 192 -9.08 -5.14 9.42
CA THR A 192 -10.15 -6.08 9.76
C THR A 192 -9.76 -6.94 10.96
N SER A 193 -10.54 -6.88 12.06
CA SER A 193 -10.28 -7.66 13.27
C SER A 193 -10.40 -9.17 13.02
N GLY A 194 -9.80 -9.99 13.89
CA GLY A 194 -9.87 -11.46 13.78
C GLY A 194 -11.31 -11.98 13.81
N LEU A 195 -12.14 -11.44 14.70
CA LEU A 195 -13.56 -11.80 14.81
C LEU A 195 -14.34 -11.40 13.55
N GLU A 196 -14.13 -10.18 13.03
CA GLU A 196 -14.83 -9.74 11.83
C GLU A 196 -14.37 -10.52 10.60
N ARG A 197 -13.07 -10.84 10.50
CA ARG A 197 -12.52 -11.72 9.46
C ARG A 197 -13.25 -13.05 9.44
N GLU A 198 -13.37 -13.71 10.60
CA GLU A 198 -14.09 -14.98 10.71
C GLU A 198 -15.55 -14.84 10.28
N ARG A 199 -16.24 -13.78 10.75
CA ARG A 199 -17.63 -13.48 10.37
C ARG A 199 -17.79 -13.34 8.86
N LEU A 200 -16.93 -12.57 8.21
CA LEU A 200 -16.97 -12.33 6.76
C LEU A 200 -16.67 -13.61 5.96
N ILE A 201 -15.69 -14.41 6.39
CA ILE A 201 -15.36 -15.69 5.76
C ILE A 201 -16.54 -16.66 5.85
N ASN A 202 -17.13 -16.79 7.04
CA ASN A 202 -18.28 -17.67 7.24
C ASN A 202 -19.51 -17.20 6.45
N ALA A 203 -19.76 -15.88 6.42
CA ALA A 203 -20.85 -15.31 5.63
C ALA A 203 -20.66 -15.50 4.12
N PHE A 204 -19.42 -15.44 3.62
CA PHE A 204 -19.11 -15.70 2.21
C PHE A 204 -19.33 -17.17 1.83
N ASN A 205 -18.99 -18.09 2.73
CA ASN A 205 -19.10 -19.54 2.51
C ASN A 205 -20.51 -20.10 2.79
N ALA A 206 -21.41 -19.30 3.37
CA ALA A 206 -22.78 -19.74 3.64
C ALA A 206 -23.51 -20.15 2.34
N PRO A 207 -24.33 -21.23 2.37
CA PRO A 207 -25.01 -21.76 1.18
C PRO A 207 -26.02 -20.76 0.58
N ASN A 208 -26.57 -19.88 1.40
CA ASN A 208 -27.48 -18.79 1.02
C ASN A 208 -26.79 -17.43 0.87
N SER A 209 -25.46 -17.41 0.76
CA SER A 209 -24.71 -16.16 0.61
C SER A 209 -24.98 -15.51 -0.75
N ASN A 210 -25.38 -14.23 -0.70
CA ASN A 210 -25.51 -13.39 -1.90
C ASN A 210 -24.16 -12.88 -2.40
N ALA A 211 -23.08 -13.05 -1.62
CA ALA A 211 -21.78 -12.52 -1.94
C ALA A 211 -21.14 -13.29 -3.12
N LYS A 212 -20.67 -12.54 -4.11
CA LYS A 212 -20.06 -13.04 -5.35
C LYS A 212 -18.57 -12.72 -5.45
N LEU A 213 -18.10 -11.75 -4.68
CA LEU A 213 -16.73 -11.24 -4.74
C LEU A 213 -16.14 -11.08 -3.33
N PHE A 214 -14.88 -11.44 -3.16
CA PHE A 214 -14.11 -11.16 -1.95
C PHE A 214 -12.81 -10.44 -2.33
N LEU A 215 -12.66 -9.21 -1.84
CA LEU A 215 -11.46 -8.40 -2.01
C LEU A 215 -10.49 -8.63 -0.85
N ILE A 216 -9.23 -8.96 -1.13
CA ILE A 216 -8.25 -9.32 -0.12
C ILE A 216 -6.97 -8.50 -0.33
N SER A 217 -6.53 -7.79 0.72
CA SER A 217 -5.20 -7.19 0.72
C SER A 217 -4.15 -8.23 1.10
N THR A 218 -3.01 -8.26 0.40
CA THR A 218 -1.88 -9.16 0.67
C THR A 218 -0.59 -8.42 0.97
#